data_AF-A0A9P5NDC1-F1
#
_entry.id   AF-A0A9P5NDC1-F1
#
_cell.length_a   1.000
_cell.length_b   1.000
_cell.length_c   1.000
_cell.angle_alpha   90.00
_cell.angle_beta   90.00
_cell.angle_gamma   90.00
#
_symmetry.space_group_name_H-M   'P 1'
#
loop_
_entity.id
_entity.type
_entity.pdbx_description
1 polymer ?
#
loop_
_entity_poly.entity_id
_entity_poly.type
_entity_poly.pdbx_seq_one_letter_code
_entity_poly.pdbx_strand_id
1 'polypeptide(L)'
;MRTAVPSSILRHSVARQALHQQRAAASKRLMSSSAESSQKKAQDALSAAQKNAEKVWESTKKFLEPAGEKVGKLLGSYRQPLVYNFQVTKEIFKQIYHKENLQPPTLADVKYAYSYLWSQLTPALPGQLARSGEAGRVAIYGLQAYGIFKIGEIVGRRSVVGYSIE
;
A
#
# COMPACT_ATOMS: atom_id res chain seq x y z
N MET A 1 -46.56 -37.02 48.70
CA MET A 1 -47.82 -36.27 48.48
C MET A 1 -47.68 -35.43 47.21
N ARG A 2 -48.55 -35.73 46.24
CA ARG A 2 -49.13 -34.90 45.16
C ARG A 2 -48.26 -33.85 44.43
N THR A 3 -48.07 -34.15 43.14
CA THR A 3 -47.78 -33.26 42.02
C THR A 3 -48.83 -32.16 41.85
N ALA A 4 -48.41 -30.94 41.50
CA ALA A 4 -49.28 -29.92 40.93
C ALA A 4 -48.56 -29.20 39.78
N VAL A 5 -49.18 -29.28 38.60
CA VAL A 5 -48.86 -28.54 37.37
C VAL A 5 -49.86 -27.39 37.25
N PRO A 6 -49.43 -26.22 36.77
CA PRO A 6 -50.24 -25.44 35.84
C PRO A 6 -49.44 -25.23 34.54
N SER A 7 -49.86 -25.69 33.36
CA SER A 7 -51.06 -25.31 32.60
C SER A 7 -51.11 -23.83 32.22
N SER A 8 -50.18 -23.40 31.36
CA SER A 8 -50.46 -22.32 30.41
C SER A 8 -49.72 -22.59 29.09
N ILE A 9 -50.40 -23.36 28.26
CA ILE A 9 -50.22 -23.42 26.82
C ILE A 9 -50.67 -22.06 26.26
N LEU A 10 -49.85 -21.45 25.39
CA LEU A 10 -50.24 -20.85 24.10
C LEU A 10 -49.42 -19.58 23.74
N ARG A 11 -48.99 -19.58 22.47
CA ARG A 11 -48.72 -18.43 21.58
C ARG A 11 -47.37 -17.72 21.77
N HIS A 12 -46.38 -18.09 20.96
CA HIS A 12 -46.10 -17.34 19.72
C HIS A 12 -44.94 -17.98 18.95
N SER A 13 -45.29 -18.71 17.91
CA SER A 13 -44.40 -19.22 16.87
C SER A 13 -44.37 -18.24 15.69
N VAL A 14 -43.60 -17.15 15.78
CA VAL A 14 -43.30 -16.28 14.63
C VAL A 14 -41.90 -15.66 14.80
N ALA A 15 -40.83 -16.47 14.72
CA ALA A 15 -39.45 -15.97 14.54
C ALA A 15 -38.45 -17.06 14.10
N ARG A 16 -38.91 -18.16 13.49
CA ARG A 16 -38.06 -19.29 13.06
C ARG A 16 -37.95 -19.41 11.53
N GLN A 17 -37.96 -18.28 10.83
CA GLN A 17 -37.97 -18.26 9.37
C GLN A 17 -36.95 -17.30 8.72
N ALA A 18 -36.08 -16.66 9.52
CA ALA A 18 -35.07 -15.72 9.01
C ALA A 18 -33.62 -16.25 9.03
N LEU A 19 -33.37 -17.48 9.51
CA LEU A 19 -32.03 -18.10 9.56
C LEU A 19 -31.80 -19.17 8.47
N HIS A 20 -32.76 -19.36 7.56
CA HIS A 20 -32.67 -20.34 6.47
C HIS A 20 -32.53 -19.73 5.07
N GLN A 21 -32.29 -18.42 4.94
CA GLN A 21 -32.12 -17.74 3.65
C GLN A 21 -30.69 -17.27 3.32
N GLN A 22 -29.72 -17.43 4.23
CA GLN A 22 -28.33 -17.02 3.94
C GLN A 22 -27.40 -18.17 3.50
N ARG A 23 -27.89 -19.41 3.41
CA ARG A 23 -27.16 -20.54 2.79
C ARG A 23 -27.31 -20.59 1.26
N ALA A 24 -27.89 -19.57 0.64
CA ALA A 24 -28.01 -19.42 -0.82
C ALA A 24 -27.04 -18.38 -1.42
N ALA A 25 -25.98 -17.98 -0.70
CA ALA A 25 -24.78 -17.43 -1.34
C ALA A 25 -23.98 -18.60 -1.94
N ALA A 26 -24.60 -19.26 -2.92
CA ALA A 26 -24.01 -20.32 -3.70
C ALA A 26 -22.65 -19.85 -4.23
N SER A 27 -21.66 -20.70 -4.02
CA SER A 27 -20.36 -20.66 -4.67
C SER A 27 -20.53 -20.13 -6.10
N LYS A 28 -20.03 -18.91 -6.36
CA LYS A 28 -19.74 -18.47 -7.72
C LYS A 28 -18.55 -19.31 -8.23
N ARG A 29 -18.83 -20.59 -8.51
CA ARG A 29 -18.08 -21.36 -9.49
C ARG A 29 -18.21 -20.56 -10.78
N LEU A 30 -17.10 -20.02 -11.25
CA LEU A 30 -16.94 -19.50 -12.60
C LEU A 30 -17.29 -20.64 -13.54
N MET A 31 -18.54 -20.66 -13.99
CA MET A 31 -19.06 -21.67 -14.90
C MET A 31 -18.56 -21.32 -16.30
N SER A 32 -17.58 -22.09 -16.77
CA SER A 32 -17.07 -22.09 -18.14
C SER A 32 -18.12 -22.71 -19.06
N SER A 33 -19.12 -21.94 -19.49
CA SER A 33 -20.07 -22.38 -20.53
C SER A 33 -20.61 -21.21 -21.37
N SER A 34 -19.76 -20.22 -21.64
CA SER A 34 -19.85 -19.31 -22.79
C SER A 34 -18.44 -18.84 -23.14
N ALA A 35 -17.60 -19.81 -23.54
CA ALA A 35 -16.18 -19.59 -23.80
C ALA A 35 -15.95 -18.70 -25.03
N GLU A 36 -16.77 -18.79 -26.06
CA GLU A 36 -16.45 -18.16 -27.36
C GLU A 36 -16.65 -16.63 -27.38
N SER A 37 -17.64 -16.07 -26.68
CA SER A 37 -17.92 -14.62 -26.69
C SER A 37 -17.12 -13.84 -25.65
N SER A 38 -16.76 -14.49 -24.53
CA SER A 38 -15.95 -13.90 -23.46
C SER A 38 -14.45 -14.00 -23.75
N GLN A 39 -13.99 -15.07 -24.41
CA GLN A 39 -12.61 -15.16 -24.89
C GLN A 39 -12.36 -14.18 -26.03
N LYS A 40 -13.29 -14.02 -26.98
CA LYS A 40 -13.17 -13.00 -28.03
C LYS A 40 -13.06 -11.59 -27.46
N LYS A 41 -13.87 -11.22 -26.46
CA LYS A 41 -13.77 -9.90 -25.79
C LYS A 41 -12.49 -9.72 -24.98
N ALA A 42 -12.00 -10.77 -24.31
CA ALA A 42 -10.72 -10.73 -23.61
C ALA A 42 -9.54 -10.66 -24.59
N GLN A 43 -9.64 -11.33 -25.74
CA GLN A 43 -8.64 -11.32 -26.81
C GLN A 43 -8.66 -9.99 -27.56
N ASP A 44 -9.83 -9.39 -27.78
CA ASP A 44 -9.98 -8.05 -28.33
C ASP A 44 -9.48 -6.97 -27.36
N ALA A 45 -9.72 -7.12 -26.05
CA ALA A 45 -9.21 -6.21 -25.02
C ALA A 45 -7.69 -6.36 -24.82
N LEU A 46 -7.16 -7.58 -24.87
CA LEU A 46 -5.71 -7.84 -24.85
C LEU A 46 -5.06 -7.30 -26.13
N SER A 47 -5.68 -7.49 -27.29
CA SER A 47 -5.18 -6.97 -28.57
C SER A 47 -5.24 -5.44 -28.62
N ALA A 48 -6.28 -4.81 -28.05
CA ALA A 48 -6.39 -3.36 -27.93
C ALA A 48 -5.38 -2.80 -26.90
N ALA A 49 -5.19 -3.49 -25.77
CA ALA A 49 -4.17 -3.14 -24.78
C ALA A 49 -2.76 -3.32 -25.33
N GLN A 50 -2.49 -4.37 -26.11
CA GLN A 50 -1.22 -4.58 -26.81
C GLN A 50 -0.99 -3.50 -27.85
N LYS A 51 -1.97 -3.18 -28.69
CA LYS A 51 -1.85 -2.09 -29.68
C LYS A 51 -1.62 -0.72 -29.03
N ASN A 52 -2.26 -0.46 -27.88
CA ASN A 52 -2.06 0.79 -27.16
C ASN A 52 -0.72 0.80 -26.41
N ALA A 53 -0.30 -0.32 -25.83
CA ALA A 53 1.01 -0.47 -25.22
C ALA A 53 2.12 -0.37 -26.27
N GLU A 54 1.96 -0.94 -27.46
CA GLU A 54 2.87 -0.80 -28.60
C GLU A 54 2.93 0.63 -29.08
N LYS A 55 1.80 1.34 -29.22
CA LYS A 55 1.80 2.76 -29.59
C LYS A 55 2.45 3.64 -28.53
N VAL A 56 2.19 3.41 -27.25
CA VAL A 56 2.83 4.13 -26.13
C VAL A 56 4.30 3.79 -26.07
N TRP A 57 4.68 2.53 -26.28
CA TRP A 57 6.06 2.08 -26.31
C TRP A 57 6.81 2.67 -27.50
N GLU A 58 6.20 2.69 -28.69
CA GLU A 58 6.80 3.29 -29.88
C GLU A 58 6.91 4.81 -29.78
N SER A 59 5.90 5.49 -29.24
CA SER A 59 5.97 6.96 -29.03
C SER A 59 6.98 7.32 -27.94
N THR A 60 7.00 6.56 -26.84
CA THR A 60 8.02 6.71 -25.79
C THR A 60 9.40 6.41 -26.34
N LYS A 61 9.57 5.34 -27.13
CA LYS A 61 10.83 4.97 -27.76
C LYS A 61 11.27 6.05 -28.74
N LYS A 62 10.42 6.52 -29.66
CA LYS A 62 10.74 7.62 -30.59
C LYS A 62 11.14 8.92 -29.89
N PHE A 63 10.61 9.18 -28.69
CA PHE A 63 10.93 10.39 -27.93
C PHE A 63 12.17 10.23 -27.03
N LEU A 64 12.35 9.06 -26.39
CA LEU A 64 13.46 8.78 -25.49
C LEU A 64 14.71 8.25 -26.20
N GLU A 65 14.60 7.60 -27.35
CA GLU A 65 15.71 7.02 -28.12
C GLU A 65 16.70 8.11 -28.58
N PRO A 66 16.29 9.22 -29.21
CA PRO A 66 17.24 10.27 -29.61
C PRO A 66 17.89 10.99 -28.40
N ALA A 67 17.20 11.07 -27.26
CA ALA A 67 17.78 11.63 -26.04
C ALA A 67 18.74 10.64 -25.35
N GLY A 68 18.35 9.37 -25.28
CA GLY A 68 19.12 8.28 -24.67
C GLY A 68 20.36 7.91 -25.48
N GLU A 69 20.32 8.03 -26.80
CA GLU A 69 21.48 7.87 -27.67
C GLU A 69 22.44 9.06 -27.61
N LYS A 70 21.94 10.30 -27.49
CA LYS A 70 22.80 11.49 -27.32
C LYS A 70 23.53 11.46 -25.96
N VAL A 71 22.81 11.14 -24.89
CA VAL A 71 23.41 10.92 -23.55
C VAL A 71 24.32 9.70 -23.56
N GLY A 72 23.94 8.63 -24.27
CA GLY A 72 24.76 7.43 -24.43
C GLY A 72 26.05 7.66 -25.22
N LYS A 73 26.02 8.49 -26.27
CA LYS A 73 27.20 8.91 -27.04
C LYS A 73 28.10 9.87 -26.25
N LEU A 74 27.53 10.78 -25.46
CA LEU A 74 28.27 11.67 -24.55
C LEU A 74 28.96 10.91 -23.41
N LEU A 75 28.31 9.88 -22.88
CA LEU A 75 28.89 9.02 -21.83
C LEU A 75 29.82 7.94 -22.38
N GLY A 76 29.81 7.66 -23.70
CA GLY A 76 30.74 6.77 -24.38
C GLY A 76 30.95 5.44 -23.65
N SER A 77 32.22 5.14 -23.36
CA SER A 77 32.65 3.93 -22.62
C SER A 77 32.24 3.91 -21.14
N TYR A 78 31.92 5.06 -20.52
CA TYR A 78 31.50 5.14 -19.12
C TYR A 78 30.04 4.74 -18.91
N ARG A 79 29.24 4.62 -19.97
CA ARG A 79 27.86 4.15 -19.87
C ARG A 79 27.77 2.76 -19.24
N GLN A 80 28.63 1.83 -19.66
CA GLN A 80 28.61 0.45 -19.18
C GLN A 80 28.88 0.34 -17.66
N PRO A 81 29.96 0.93 -17.10
CA PRO A 81 30.20 0.86 -15.66
C PRO A 81 29.16 1.63 -14.84
N LEU A 82 28.64 2.77 -15.33
CA LEU A 82 27.61 3.52 -14.62
C LEU A 82 26.29 2.76 -14.53
N VAL A 83 25.85 2.17 -15.65
CA VAL A 83 24.63 1.36 -15.70
C VAL A 83 24.78 0.13 -14.80
N TYR A 84 25.92 -0.54 -14.85
CA TYR A 84 26.21 -1.67 -13.96
C TYR A 84 26.16 -1.27 -12.48
N ASN A 85 26.88 -0.22 -12.09
CA ASN A 85 26.91 0.25 -10.70
C ASN A 85 25.53 0.70 -10.22
N PHE A 86 24.74 1.33 -11.08
CA PHE A 86 23.36 1.69 -10.76
C PHE A 86 22.48 0.45 -10.55
N GLN A 87 22.61 -0.59 -11.39
CA GLN A 87 21.88 -1.84 -11.23
C GLN A 87 22.24 -2.55 -9.92
N VAL A 88 23.54 -2.67 -9.62
CA VAL A 88 24.02 -3.26 -8.36
C VAL A 88 23.48 -2.48 -7.17
N THR A 89 23.62 -1.16 -7.21
CA THR A 89 23.12 -0.27 -6.15
C THR A 89 21.61 -0.44 -5.96
N LYS A 90 20.83 -0.49 -7.04
CA LYS A 90 19.39 -0.75 -7.00
C LYS A 90 19.05 -2.06 -6.30
N GLU A 91 19.75 -3.16 -6.61
CA GLU A 91 19.50 -4.44 -5.94
C GLU A 91 19.88 -4.40 -4.46
N ILE A 92 20.98 -3.72 -4.10
CA ILE A 92 21.35 -3.49 -2.69
C ILE A 92 20.25 -2.70 -1.97
N PHE A 93 19.74 -1.64 -2.58
CA PHE A 93 18.64 -0.85 -2.00
C PHE A 93 17.37 -1.69 -1.78
N LYS A 94 17.02 -2.61 -2.70
CA LYS A 94 15.87 -3.51 -2.48
C LYS A 94 16.08 -4.43 -1.29
N GLN A 95 17.27 -4.99 -1.14
CA GLN A 95 17.59 -5.86 -0.01
C GLN A 95 17.47 -5.10 1.31
N ILE A 96 18.01 -3.88 1.38
CA ILE A 96 17.90 -3.01 2.55
C ILE A 96 16.43 -2.67 2.81
N TYR A 97 15.66 -2.33 1.79
CA TYR A 97 14.24 -1.98 1.93
C TYR A 97 13.43 -3.09 2.65
N HIS A 98 13.64 -4.34 2.27
CA HIS A 98 12.98 -5.48 2.90
C HIS A 98 13.59 -5.83 4.26
N LYS A 99 14.92 -5.82 4.41
CA LYS A 99 15.59 -6.16 5.68
C LYS A 99 15.29 -5.17 6.79
N GLU A 100 15.25 -3.89 6.47
CA GLU A 100 15.01 -2.80 7.43
C GLU A 100 13.51 -2.51 7.62
N ASN A 101 12.62 -3.35 7.06
CA ASN A 101 11.17 -3.16 7.14
C ASN A 101 10.73 -1.73 6.77
N LEU A 102 11.33 -1.14 5.74
CA LEU A 102 10.95 0.18 5.23
C LEU A 102 9.60 0.17 4.48
N GLN A 103 8.99 -1.01 4.39
CA GLN A 103 7.62 -1.18 3.92
C GLN A 103 6.63 -0.57 4.91
N PRO A 104 5.51 0.00 4.43
CA PRO A 104 4.48 0.53 5.31
C PRO A 104 4.02 -0.53 6.32
N PRO A 105 3.91 -0.18 7.62
CA PRO A 105 3.45 -1.11 8.64
C PRO A 105 1.98 -1.45 8.44
N THR A 106 1.52 -2.51 9.10
CA THR A 106 0.09 -2.87 9.04
C THR A 106 -0.74 -1.87 9.84
N LEU A 107 -2.04 -1.76 9.53
CA LEU A 107 -2.95 -0.89 10.27
C LEU A 107 -3.07 -1.29 11.76
N ALA A 108 -2.86 -2.56 12.08
CA ALA A 108 -2.84 -3.03 13.46
C ALA A 108 -1.63 -2.47 14.22
N ASP A 109 -0.45 -2.48 13.60
CA ASP A 109 0.79 -1.95 14.20
C ASP A 109 0.68 -0.46 14.46
N VAL A 110 0.08 0.30 13.54
CA VAL A 110 -0.13 1.75 13.71
C VAL A 110 -1.06 2.02 14.90
N LYS A 111 -2.17 1.28 15.01
CA LYS A 111 -3.10 1.41 16.14
C LYS A 111 -2.44 1.06 17.46
N TYR A 112 -1.68 -0.03 17.47
CA TYR A 112 -0.91 -0.45 18.64
C TYR A 112 0.09 0.63 19.06
N ALA A 113 0.93 1.11 18.14
CA ALA A 113 1.94 2.13 18.41
C ALA A 113 1.32 3.42 18.96
N TYR A 114 0.20 3.87 18.41
CA TYR A 114 -0.51 5.04 18.90
C TYR A 114 -1.05 4.84 20.32
N SER A 115 -1.72 3.72 20.57
CA SER A 115 -2.27 3.39 21.90
C SER A 115 -1.17 3.26 22.96
N TYR A 116 -0.04 2.64 22.59
CA TYR A 116 1.12 2.47 23.44
C TYR A 116 1.73 3.84 23.78
N LEU A 117 1.97 4.69 22.77
CA LEU A 117 2.53 6.02 23.00
C LEU A 117 1.62 6.85 23.89
N TRP A 118 0.31 6.83 23.63
CA TRP A 118 -0.68 7.54 24.43
C TRP A 118 -0.67 7.09 25.89
N SER A 119 -0.50 5.79 26.16
CA SER A 119 -0.43 5.26 27.52
C SER A 119 0.81 5.71 28.30
N GLN A 120 1.88 6.12 27.60
CA GLN A 120 3.14 6.57 28.21
C GLN A 120 3.22 8.08 28.43
N LEU A 121 2.29 8.85 27.85
CA LEU A 121 2.23 10.29 28.07
C LEU A 121 1.80 10.59 29.51
N THR A 122 2.79 10.89 30.36
CA THR A 122 2.57 11.34 31.73
C THR A 122 3.15 12.75 31.91
N PRO A 123 2.62 13.58 32.83
CA PRO A 123 3.17 14.90 33.11
C PRO A 123 4.64 14.88 33.55
N ALA A 124 5.12 13.76 34.08
CA ALA A 124 6.51 13.56 34.50
C ALA A 124 7.48 13.24 33.36
N LEU A 125 6.98 12.90 32.16
CA LEU A 125 7.76 12.47 31.01
C LEU A 125 8.90 13.43 30.64
N PRO A 126 8.71 14.77 30.57
CA PRO A 126 9.80 15.68 30.21
C PRO A 126 10.95 15.64 31.21
N GLY A 127 10.63 15.56 32.52
CA GLY A 127 11.64 15.46 33.57
C GLY A 127 12.36 14.11 33.57
N GLN A 128 11.66 13.03 33.23
CA GLN A 128 12.25 11.70 33.07
C GLN A 128 13.22 11.65 31.89
N LEU A 129 12.83 12.18 30.72
CA LEU A 129 13.68 12.25 29.52
C LEU A 129 14.94 13.10 29.73
N ALA A 130 14.82 14.19 30.50
CA ALA A 130 15.96 15.03 30.84
C ALA A 130 16.96 14.30 31.76
N ARG A 131 16.46 13.54 32.73
CA ARG A 131 17.29 12.77 33.68
C ARG A 131 17.89 11.52 33.05
N SER A 132 17.18 10.85 32.14
CA SER A 132 17.68 9.66 31.43
C SER A 132 18.70 10.00 30.33
N GLY A 133 18.79 11.27 29.92
CA GLY A 133 19.61 11.70 28.80
C GLY A 133 19.02 11.35 27.43
N GLU A 134 17.80 10.79 27.37
CA GLU A 134 17.16 10.35 26.13
C GLU A 134 16.48 11.49 25.35
N ALA A 135 16.35 12.67 25.95
CA ALA A 135 15.75 13.84 25.30
C ALA A 135 16.37 14.15 23.93
N GLY A 136 17.71 13.99 23.78
CA GLY A 136 18.40 14.19 22.51
C GLY A 136 17.99 13.18 21.44
N ARG A 137 17.81 11.91 21.80
CA ARG A 137 17.36 10.86 20.88
C ARG A 137 15.93 11.12 20.41
N VAL A 138 15.04 11.50 21.32
CA VAL A 138 13.65 11.85 20.98
C VAL A 138 13.60 13.07 20.06
N ALA A 139 14.44 14.08 20.29
CA ALA A 139 14.55 15.24 19.42
C ALA A 139 15.03 14.87 18.00
N ILE A 140 16.05 14.01 17.89
CA ILE A 140 16.56 13.52 16.60
C ILE A 140 15.46 12.74 15.85
N TYR A 141 14.72 11.86 16.53
CA TYR A 141 13.60 11.15 15.92
C TYR A 141 12.46 12.08 15.51
N GLY A 142 12.18 13.13 16.29
CA GLY A 142 11.24 14.18 15.92
C GLY A 142 11.66 14.91 14.64
N LEU A 143 12.95 15.25 14.52
CA LEU A 143 13.51 15.86 13.31
C LEU A 143 13.43 14.92 12.11
N GLN A 144 13.71 13.63 12.30
CA GLN A 144 13.58 12.61 11.26
C GLN A 144 12.12 12.49 10.77
N ALA A 145 11.16 12.45 11.70
CA ALA A 145 9.73 12.42 11.37
C ALA A 145 9.30 13.69 10.61
N TYR A 146 9.79 14.86 11.02
CA TYR A 146 9.55 16.12 10.32
C TYR A 146 10.13 16.11 8.90
N GLY A 147 11.33 15.54 8.72
CA GLY A 147 11.93 15.34 7.40
C GLY A 147 11.07 14.47 6.49
N ILE A 148 10.59 13.32 6.97
CA ILE A 148 9.71 12.41 6.22
C ILE A 148 8.39 13.12 5.86
N PHE A 149 7.81 13.88 6.78
CA PHE A 149 6.61 14.68 6.53
C PHE A 149 6.81 15.66 5.37
N LYS A 150 7.95 16.38 5.34
CA LYS A 150 8.27 17.31 4.25
C LYS A 150 8.54 16.62 2.92
N ILE A 151 9.12 15.43 2.91
CA ILE A 151 9.22 14.61 1.69
C ILE A 151 7.81 14.26 1.18
N GLY A 152 6.89 13.89 2.08
CA GLY A 152 5.48 13.68 1.73
C GLY A 152 4.83 14.92 1.13
N GLU A 153 5.11 16.11 1.68
CA GLU A 153 4.63 17.38 1.12
C GLU A 153 5.19 17.64 -0.28
N ILE A 154 6.49 17.40 -0.52
CA ILE A 154 7.14 17.52 -1.84
C ILE A 154 6.46 16.61 -2.86
N VAL A 155 6.19 15.35 -2.50
CA VAL A 155 5.50 14.38 -3.37
C VAL A 155 4.05 14.82 -3.62
N GLY A 156 3.35 15.26 -2.58
CA GLY A 156 1.95 15.71 -2.66
C GLY A 156 1.78 16.95 -3.55
N ARG A 157 2.69 17.91 -3.44
CA ARG A 157 2.68 19.14 -4.26
C ARG A 157 3.41 18.99 -5.60
N ARG A 158 4.13 17.87 -5.81
CA ARG A 158 4.95 17.57 -7.01
C ARG A 158 5.98 18.65 -7.36
N SER A 159 6.42 19.43 -6.37
CA SER A 159 7.43 20.48 -6.52
C SER A 159 8.49 20.37 -5.44
N VAL A 160 9.76 20.46 -5.81
CA VAL A 160 10.88 20.44 -4.86
C VAL A 160 10.98 21.75 -4.09
N VAL A 161 10.57 22.88 -4.70
CA VAL A 161 10.70 24.21 -4.11
C VAL A 161 9.36 24.94 -4.15
N GLY A 162 8.81 25.25 -2.97
CA GLY A 162 7.58 26.05 -2.84
C GLY A 162 6.35 25.46 -3.52
N TYR A 163 5.27 26.25 -3.52
CA TYR A 163 4.11 26.02 -4.38
C TYR A 163 4.34 26.74 -5.71
N SER A 164 4.04 26.07 -6.81
CA SER A 164 3.97 26.71 -8.12
C SER A 164 2.73 27.59 -8.15
N ILE A 165 2.90 28.84 -7.74
CA ILE A 165 1.92 29.91 -7.93
C ILE A 165 2.26 30.59 -9.26
N GLU A 166 1.50 30.27 -10.29
CA GLU A 166 1.41 31.03 -11.54
C GLU A 166 0.01 31.66 -11.61
#